data_AF-A0A660RNI7-F1
#
_entry.id   AF-A0A660RNI7-F1
#
_cell.length_a   1.000
_cell.length_b   1.000
_cell.length_c   1.000
_cell.angle_alpha   90.00
_cell.angle_beta   90.00
_cell.angle_gamma   90.00
#
_symmetry.space_group_name_H-M   'P 1'
#
loop_
_entity.id
_entity.type
_entity.pdbx_description
1 polymer ?
#
loop_
_entity_poly.entity_id
_entity_poly.type
_entity_poly.pdbx_seq_one_letter_code
_entity_poly.pdbx_strand_id
1 'polypeptide(L)'
;MIKYRLRGKNVEQLVDLAQSGLKDALEMIIEKYYPMVLKISSKYYAPWAEKDDIVQNGLVGLIKAVFYYNKEKSGFTSFAWRSIEAEIQSFLTYLNRKKNKILSEAVSVDAFTEDGEGESSYFLSDYKLTTSRKAIVEYLIEEVMKFLSEEEKEIFSMWLNGYSYRDISENVGVSPKKVDNTVQKVRRILKDRGKSSIFNLLKELI
;
A
#
# COMPACT_ATOMS: atom_id res chain seq x y z
N MET A 1 -14.55 -36.31 -1.23
CA MET A 1 -15.66 -36.67 -0.32
C MET A 1 -15.84 -35.66 0.84
N ILE A 2 -14.79 -34.94 1.29
CA ILE A 2 -14.87 -33.93 2.36
C ILE A 2 -15.34 -32.55 1.86
N LYS A 3 -14.82 -32.04 0.73
CA LYS A 3 -15.23 -30.73 0.15
C LYS A 3 -16.75 -30.59 -0.05
N TYR A 4 -17.49 -31.66 -0.38
CA TYR A 4 -18.96 -31.60 -0.55
C TYR A 4 -19.72 -31.31 0.75
N ARG A 5 -19.26 -31.86 1.89
CA ARG A 5 -19.86 -31.59 3.21
C ARG A 5 -19.56 -30.17 3.71
N LEU A 6 -18.46 -29.58 3.26
CA LEU A 6 -18.07 -28.22 3.62
C LEU A 6 -18.90 -27.16 2.89
N ARG A 7 -19.37 -27.42 1.65
CA ARG A 7 -20.16 -26.45 0.86
C ARG A 7 -21.48 -26.03 1.52
N GLY A 8 -22.07 -26.89 2.35
CA GLY A 8 -23.30 -26.58 3.09
C GLY A 8 -23.10 -25.78 4.37
N LYS A 9 -21.85 -25.49 4.76
CA LYS A 9 -21.54 -24.73 5.97
C LYS A 9 -21.54 -23.23 5.70
N ASN A 10 -21.97 -22.44 6.69
CA ASN A 10 -21.80 -20.99 6.64
C ASN A 10 -20.32 -20.63 6.85
N VAL A 11 -19.98 -19.35 6.65
CA VAL A 11 -18.56 -18.95 6.67
C VAL A 11 -17.96 -19.05 8.07
N GLU A 12 -18.72 -18.75 9.11
CA GLU A 12 -18.28 -18.83 10.50
C GLU A 12 -17.94 -20.27 10.89
N GLN A 13 -18.75 -21.24 10.47
CA GLN A 13 -18.48 -22.66 10.66
C GLN A 13 -17.24 -23.13 9.89
N LEU A 14 -17.00 -22.60 8.69
CA LEU A 14 -15.78 -22.90 7.94
C LEU A 14 -14.55 -22.31 8.65
N VAL A 15 -14.67 -21.12 9.24
CA VAL A 15 -13.61 -20.47 9.99
C VAL A 15 -13.27 -21.26 11.25
N ASP A 16 -14.27 -21.68 12.02
CA ASP A 16 -14.05 -22.52 13.22
C ASP A 16 -13.31 -23.83 12.86
N LEU A 17 -13.67 -24.46 11.74
CA LEU A 17 -13.00 -25.67 11.25
C LEU A 17 -11.57 -25.39 10.78
N ALA A 18 -11.35 -24.29 10.08
CA ALA A 18 -10.02 -23.88 9.63
C ALA A 18 -9.09 -23.57 10.81
N GLN A 19 -9.59 -22.87 11.84
CA GLN A 19 -8.88 -22.60 13.09
C GLN A 19 -8.55 -23.90 13.85
N SER A 20 -9.42 -24.91 13.75
CA SER A 20 -9.19 -26.25 14.29
C SER A 20 -8.19 -27.09 13.47
N GLY A 21 -7.61 -26.53 12.41
CA GLY A 21 -6.59 -27.16 11.58
C GLY A 21 -7.09 -27.87 10.31
N LEU A 22 -8.39 -27.77 9.98
CA LEU A 22 -8.93 -28.41 8.77
C LEU A 22 -8.54 -27.61 7.51
N LYS A 23 -7.49 -28.07 6.82
CA LYS A 23 -6.96 -27.43 5.61
C LYS A 23 -8.01 -27.23 4.51
N ASP A 24 -8.88 -28.21 4.27
CA ASP A 24 -9.94 -28.12 3.25
C ASP A 24 -10.91 -26.95 3.54
N ALA A 25 -11.14 -26.61 4.80
CA ALA A 25 -11.99 -25.47 5.16
C ALA A 25 -11.28 -24.14 4.89
N LEU A 26 -9.99 -24.05 5.21
CA LEU A 26 -9.17 -22.87 4.88
C LEU A 26 -9.11 -22.65 3.36
N GLU A 27 -8.85 -23.71 2.58
CA GLU A 27 -8.80 -23.66 1.12
C GLU A 27 -10.13 -23.16 0.54
N MET A 28 -11.27 -23.67 1.06
CA MET A 28 -12.59 -23.24 0.64
C MET A 28 -12.87 -21.76 0.96
N ILE A 29 -12.39 -21.27 2.12
CA ILE A 29 -12.49 -19.84 2.45
C ILE A 29 -11.63 -19.02 1.48
N ILE A 30 -10.40 -19.45 1.21
CA ILE A 30 -9.50 -18.77 0.28
C ILE A 30 -10.14 -18.68 -1.10
N GLU A 31 -10.61 -19.80 -1.67
CA GLU A 31 -11.31 -19.83 -2.96
C GLU A 31 -12.51 -18.88 -2.97
N LYS A 32 -13.34 -18.91 -1.91
CA LYS A 32 -14.55 -18.08 -1.80
C LYS A 32 -14.26 -16.58 -1.72
N TYR A 33 -13.20 -16.19 -1.01
CA TYR A 33 -12.84 -14.79 -0.78
C TYR A 33 -11.74 -14.29 -1.73
N TYR A 34 -11.18 -15.13 -2.59
CA TYR A 34 -10.17 -14.73 -3.58
C TYR A 34 -10.62 -13.55 -4.46
N PRO A 35 -11.88 -13.47 -4.96
CA PRO A 35 -12.35 -12.30 -5.71
C PRO A 35 -12.32 -11.01 -4.88
N MET A 36 -12.55 -11.10 -3.57
CA MET A 36 -12.43 -9.95 -2.65
C MET A 36 -10.98 -9.50 -2.52
N VAL A 37 -10.05 -10.46 -2.38
CA VAL A 37 -8.61 -10.17 -2.36
C VAL A 37 -8.19 -9.45 -3.65
N LEU A 38 -8.60 -9.97 -4.81
CA LEU A 38 -8.33 -9.32 -6.10
C LEU A 38 -8.91 -7.90 -6.17
N LYS A 39 -10.16 -7.72 -5.73
CA LYS A 39 -10.85 -6.43 -5.74
C LYS A 39 -10.20 -5.39 -4.81
N ILE A 40 -9.71 -5.81 -3.66
CA ILE A 40 -9.00 -4.92 -2.73
C ILE A 40 -7.63 -4.61 -3.32
N SER A 41 -6.87 -5.63 -3.73
CA SER A 41 -5.53 -5.50 -4.31
C SER A 41 -5.50 -4.61 -5.55
N SER A 42 -6.55 -4.64 -6.38
CA SER A 42 -6.62 -3.79 -7.58
C SER A 42 -6.74 -2.30 -7.31
N LYS A 43 -6.97 -1.89 -6.05
CA LYS A 43 -6.97 -0.49 -5.59
C LYS A 43 -5.60 -0.04 -5.09
N TYR A 44 -4.61 -0.91 -5.26
CA TYR A 44 -3.25 -0.68 -4.84
C TYR A 44 -2.35 -0.90 -6.05
N TYR A 45 -1.41 0.00 -6.24
CA TYR A 45 -0.42 -0.05 -7.29
C TYR A 45 0.88 0.47 -6.71
N ALA A 46 1.97 -0.25 -6.93
CA ALA A 46 3.30 0.23 -6.60
C ALA A 46 4.21 -0.04 -7.80
N PRO A 47 4.81 0.97 -8.43
CA PRO A 47 5.70 0.81 -9.58
C PRO A 47 6.85 -0.19 -9.38
N TRP A 48 7.25 -0.42 -8.13
CA TRP A 48 8.34 -1.29 -7.72
C TRP A 48 7.87 -2.62 -7.10
N ALA A 49 6.57 -2.89 -7.08
CA ALA A 49 6.00 -4.14 -6.56
C ALA A 49 5.26 -4.87 -7.69
N GLU A 50 5.44 -6.17 -7.79
CA GLU A 50 4.64 -6.93 -8.74
C GLU A 50 3.19 -6.99 -8.26
N LYS A 51 2.24 -6.92 -9.20
CA LYS A 51 0.81 -7.02 -8.86
C LYS A 51 0.51 -8.34 -8.15
N ASP A 52 1.21 -9.40 -8.51
CA ASP A 52 1.08 -10.71 -7.89
C ASP A 52 1.59 -10.72 -6.45
N ASP A 53 2.60 -9.91 -6.11
CA ASP A 53 3.04 -9.71 -4.72
C ASP A 53 1.97 -9.03 -3.87
N ILE A 54 1.30 -8.02 -4.42
CA ILE A 54 0.19 -7.33 -3.73
C ILE A 54 -0.94 -8.32 -3.45
N VAL A 55 -1.30 -9.15 -4.43
CA VAL A 55 -2.34 -10.18 -4.26
C VAL A 55 -1.91 -11.23 -3.23
N GLN A 56 -0.64 -11.67 -3.25
CA GLN A 56 -0.11 -12.61 -2.26
C GLN A 56 -0.17 -12.05 -0.84
N ASN A 57 0.22 -10.79 -0.63
CA ASN A 57 0.09 -10.13 0.68
C ASN A 57 -1.37 -9.97 1.08
N GLY A 58 -2.26 -9.70 0.13
CA GLY A 58 -3.70 -9.74 0.37
C GLY A 58 -4.20 -11.10 0.83
N LEU A 59 -3.70 -12.20 0.27
CA LEU A 59 -4.00 -13.57 0.71
C LEU A 59 -3.46 -13.84 2.12
N VAL A 60 -2.26 -13.36 2.46
CA VAL A 60 -1.72 -13.42 3.83
C VAL A 60 -2.68 -12.71 4.80
N GLY A 61 -3.18 -11.53 4.44
CA GLY A 61 -4.17 -10.80 5.22
C GLY A 61 -5.48 -11.57 5.41
N LEU A 62 -5.96 -12.28 4.38
CA LEU A 62 -7.13 -13.16 4.48
C LEU A 62 -6.87 -14.36 5.41
N ILE A 63 -5.70 -15.01 5.30
CA ILE A 63 -5.34 -16.14 6.16
C ILE A 63 -5.26 -15.69 7.63
N LYS A 64 -4.62 -14.54 7.89
CA LYS A 64 -4.65 -13.92 9.23
C LYS A 64 -6.07 -13.66 9.70
N ALA A 65 -6.95 -13.18 8.82
CA ALA A 65 -8.34 -12.97 9.17
C ALA A 65 -9.03 -14.26 9.63
N VAL A 66 -8.77 -15.39 8.96
CA VAL A 66 -9.30 -16.70 9.37
C VAL A 66 -8.85 -17.05 10.78
N PHE A 67 -7.56 -16.91 11.10
CA PHE A 67 -7.02 -17.35 12.40
C PHE A 67 -7.31 -16.38 13.56
N TYR A 68 -7.45 -15.08 13.30
CA TYR A 68 -7.69 -14.07 14.33
C TYR A 68 -9.15 -13.62 14.45
N TYR A 69 -10.05 -14.18 13.63
CA TYR A 69 -11.46 -13.83 13.68
C TYR A 69 -12.11 -14.20 15.01
N ASN A 70 -12.89 -13.27 15.55
CA ASN A 70 -13.74 -13.45 16.71
C ASN A 70 -15.16 -12.99 16.36
N LYS A 71 -16.10 -13.96 16.36
CA LYS A 71 -17.51 -13.76 16.00
C LYS A 71 -18.28 -12.79 16.89
N GLU A 72 -17.83 -12.56 18.12
CA GLU A 72 -18.48 -11.64 19.06
C GLU A 72 -18.22 -10.15 18.70
N LYS A 73 -17.20 -9.88 17.86
CA LYS A 73 -16.77 -8.50 17.56
C LYS A 73 -17.33 -7.94 16.26
N SER A 74 -17.47 -8.77 15.23
CA SER A 74 -17.92 -8.36 13.89
C SER A 74 -18.21 -9.58 13.02
N GLY A 75 -18.89 -9.40 11.89
CA GLY A 75 -19.02 -10.45 10.87
C GLY A 75 -17.72 -10.70 10.10
N PHE A 76 -17.46 -11.96 9.72
CA PHE A 76 -16.19 -12.40 9.13
C PHE A 76 -15.82 -11.61 7.87
N THR A 77 -16.77 -11.37 6.97
CA THR A 77 -16.51 -10.64 5.73
C THR A 77 -15.93 -9.24 5.96
N SER A 78 -16.50 -8.49 6.91
CA SER A 78 -16.02 -7.14 7.24
C SER A 78 -14.64 -7.17 7.90
N PHE A 79 -14.41 -8.17 8.76
CA PHE A 79 -13.12 -8.38 9.39
C PHE A 79 -12.03 -8.76 8.37
N ALA A 80 -12.33 -9.71 7.48
CA ALA A 80 -11.44 -10.14 6.41
C ALA A 80 -11.07 -8.98 5.48
N TRP A 81 -12.04 -8.17 5.08
CA TRP A 81 -11.77 -6.97 4.29
C TRP A 81 -10.72 -6.07 4.94
N ARG A 82 -10.91 -5.74 6.23
CA ARG A 82 -9.96 -4.88 6.98
C ARG A 82 -8.58 -5.52 7.11
N SER A 83 -8.53 -6.82 7.35
CA SER A 83 -7.26 -7.55 7.49
C SER A 83 -6.48 -7.61 6.17
N ILE A 84 -7.16 -7.88 5.05
CA ILE A 84 -6.56 -7.86 3.71
C ILE A 84 -6.00 -6.46 3.40
N GLU A 85 -6.79 -5.42 3.64
CA GLU A 85 -6.40 -4.04 3.36
C GLU A 85 -5.19 -3.60 4.19
N ALA A 86 -5.17 -3.96 5.48
CA ALA A 86 -4.07 -3.63 6.38
C ALA A 86 -2.77 -4.35 6.01
N GLU A 87 -2.84 -5.63 5.59
CA GLU A 87 -1.66 -6.39 5.18
C GLU A 87 -1.02 -5.82 3.91
N ILE A 88 -1.86 -5.48 2.91
CA ILE A 88 -1.39 -4.84 1.68
C ILE A 88 -0.72 -3.49 1.98
N GLN A 89 -1.35 -2.64 2.79
CA GLN A 89 -0.77 -1.34 3.17
C GLN A 89 0.56 -1.50 3.91
N SER A 90 0.66 -2.49 4.80
CA SER A 90 1.89 -2.78 5.54
C SER A 90 3.02 -3.23 4.61
N PHE A 91 2.70 -4.09 3.64
CA PHE A 91 3.65 -4.54 2.62
C PHE A 91 4.18 -3.37 1.76
N LEU A 92 3.29 -2.51 1.28
CA LEU A 92 3.68 -1.35 0.47
C LEU A 92 4.54 -0.37 1.29
N THR A 93 4.16 -0.11 2.54
CA THR A 93 4.95 0.73 3.46
C THR A 93 6.36 0.15 3.66
N TYR A 94 6.47 -1.17 3.81
CA TYR A 94 7.76 -1.85 3.94
C TYR A 94 8.62 -1.69 2.67
N LEU A 95 8.03 -1.87 1.48
CA LEU A 95 8.75 -1.68 0.22
C LEU A 95 9.23 -0.24 0.03
N ASN A 96 8.41 0.75 0.36
CA ASN A 96 8.78 2.17 0.28
C ASN A 96 9.96 2.51 1.19
N ARG A 97 9.95 2.00 2.43
CA ARG A 97 11.10 2.16 3.34
C ARG A 97 12.36 1.51 2.79
N LYS A 98 12.25 0.30 2.24
CA LYS A 98 13.40 -0.41 1.65
C LYS A 98 13.98 0.36 0.46
N LYS A 99 13.13 0.88 -0.43
CA LYS A 99 13.55 1.74 -1.55
C LYS A 99 14.27 2.99 -1.03
N ASN A 100 13.65 3.71 -0.11
CA ASN A 100 14.23 4.96 0.42
C ASN A 100 15.56 4.71 1.11
N LYS A 101 15.70 3.58 1.83
CA LYS A 101 16.96 3.16 2.43
C LYS A 101 18.04 2.91 1.38
N ILE A 102 17.74 2.14 0.34
CA ILE A 102 18.69 1.85 -0.76
C ILE A 102 19.11 3.13 -1.47
N LEU A 103 18.17 4.03 -1.78
CA LEU A 103 18.48 5.31 -2.42
C LEU A 103 19.29 6.22 -1.50
N SER A 104 19.00 6.25 -0.19
CA SER A 104 19.78 7.04 0.77
C SER A 104 21.20 6.50 0.98
N GLU A 105 21.39 5.18 0.93
CA GLU A 105 22.70 4.54 1.08
C GLU A 105 23.53 4.61 -0.23
N ALA A 106 22.87 4.59 -1.39
CA ALA A 106 23.53 4.70 -2.70
C ALA A 106 24.15 6.09 -2.97
N VAL A 107 23.75 7.13 -2.23
CA VAL A 107 24.29 8.50 -2.36
C VAL A 107 25.69 8.66 -1.74
N SER A 108 26.32 7.59 -1.22
CA SER A 108 27.69 7.62 -0.66
C SER A 108 28.77 6.92 -1.49
N VAL A 109 28.55 6.65 -2.79
CA VAL A 109 29.56 5.99 -3.65
C VAL A 109 30.02 6.84 -4.85
N ASP A 110 29.42 8.01 -5.10
CA ASP A 110 29.87 8.94 -6.16
C ASP A 110 31.08 9.82 -5.77
N ALA A 111 31.75 9.52 -4.65
CA ALA A 111 32.89 10.30 -4.17
C ALA A 111 34.26 9.82 -4.69
N PHE A 112 34.37 8.71 -5.42
CA PHE A 112 35.65 8.27 -5.98
C PHE A 112 35.44 7.45 -7.26
N THR A 113 35.70 8.07 -8.42
CA THR A 113 36.82 7.73 -9.33
C THR A 113 36.81 8.69 -10.51
N GLU A 114 37.82 9.57 -10.53
CA GLU A 114 38.41 10.05 -11.78
C GLU A 114 38.94 8.84 -12.57
N ASP A 115 38.86 8.95 -13.90
CA ASP A 115 39.45 8.08 -14.92
C ASP A 115 38.99 6.61 -15.00
N GLY A 116 38.39 6.27 -16.15
CA GLY A 116 38.39 4.91 -16.66
C GLY A 116 37.05 4.46 -17.23
N GLU A 117 37.02 4.25 -18.55
CA GLU A 117 35.95 3.57 -19.27
C GLU A 117 35.53 2.26 -18.57
N GLY A 118 34.26 2.17 -18.18
CA GLY A 118 33.71 1.00 -17.53
C GLY A 118 32.20 0.94 -17.69
N GLU A 119 31.73 0.07 -18.58
CA GLU A 119 30.33 -0.33 -18.71
C GLU A 119 29.73 -0.72 -17.35
N SER A 120 28.86 0.11 -16.80
CA SER A 120 27.97 -0.26 -15.71
C SER A 120 26.59 0.35 -15.91
N SER A 121 25.90 -0.09 -16.96
CA SER A 121 24.51 0.29 -17.27
C SER A 121 23.56 -0.91 -17.27
N TYR A 122 23.77 -1.89 -16.38
CA TYR A 122 22.92 -3.07 -16.28
C TYR A 122 22.07 -3.13 -15.01
N PHE A 123 21.57 -2.00 -14.51
CA PHE A 123 20.47 -2.02 -13.55
C PHE A 123 19.64 -0.76 -13.71
N LEU A 124 18.56 -0.84 -14.50
CA LEU A 124 17.32 -0.12 -14.23
C LEU A 124 16.22 -0.67 -15.15
N SER A 125 15.38 -1.48 -14.52
CA SER A 125 14.18 -2.11 -15.05
C SER A 125 13.20 -1.08 -15.63
N ASP A 126 12.99 -1.15 -16.93
CA ASP A 126 11.99 -0.39 -17.66
C ASP A 126 10.59 -1.01 -17.41
N TYR A 127 9.85 -0.54 -16.41
CA TYR A 127 8.40 -0.76 -16.32
C TYR A 127 7.68 0.57 -16.51
N LYS A 128 7.44 0.91 -17.79
CA LYS A 128 6.75 2.13 -18.19
C LYS A 128 5.35 2.20 -17.58
N LEU A 129 5.17 3.10 -16.62
CA LEU A 129 3.89 3.83 -16.46
C LEU A 129 3.45 4.28 -17.87
N THR A 130 2.19 4.04 -18.26
CA THR A 130 1.72 4.63 -19.51
C THR A 130 1.87 6.15 -19.43
N THR A 131 2.38 6.78 -20.49
CA THR A 131 2.64 8.23 -20.54
C THR A 131 1.45 9.04 -20.04
N SER A 132 0.23 8.59 -20.34
CA SER A 132 -1.02 9.21 -19.91
C SER A 132 -1.23 9.19 -18.39
N ARG A 133 -0.86 8.13 -17.67
CA ARG A 133 -1.05 8.06 -16.21
C ARG A 133 -0.03 8.89 -15.45
N LYS A 134 1.22 8.91 -15.91
CA LYS A 134 2.28 9.74 -15.32
C LYS A 134 1.93 11.23 -15.41
N ALA A 135 1.49 11.68 -16.59
CA ALA A 135 1.04 13.06 -16.80
C ALA A 135 -0.14 13.45 -15.89
N ILE A 136 -1.08 12.53 -15.64
CA ILE A 136 -2.20 12.78 -14.73
C ILE A 136 -1.71 12.97 -13.29
N VAL A 137 -0.79 12.12 -12.81
CA VAL A 137 -0.22 12.22 -11.45
C VAL A 137 0.57 13.52 -11.29
N GLU A 138 1.43 13.87 -12.25
CA GLU A 138 2.21 15.11 -12.23
C GLU A 138 1.31 16.34 -12.18
N TYR A 139 0.29 16.40 -13.05
CA TYR A 139 -0.70 17.47 -13.05
C TYR A 139 -1.43 17.60 -11.70
N LEU A 140 -1.69 16.49 -11.02
CA LEU A 140 -2.36 16.50 -9.72
C LEU A 140 -1.48 17.02 -8.60
N ILE A 141 -0.21 16.61 -8.58
CA ILE A 141 0.77 17.10 -7.62
C ILE A 141 0.92 18.61 -7.79
N GLU A 142 1.09 19.10 -9.01
CA GLU A 142 1.13 20.53 -9.30
C GLU A 142 -0.13 21.26 -8.83
N GLU A 143 -1.31 20.67 -9.07
CA GLU A 143 -2.56 21.29 -8.68
C GLU A 143 -2.73 21.37 -7.16
N VAL A 144 -2.27 20.36 -6.40
CA VAL A 144 -2.26 20.40 -4.93
C VAL A 144 -1.25 21.44 -4.42
N MET A 145 -0.05 21.48 -5.00
CA MET A 145 1.02 22.38 -4.59
C MET A 145 0.60 23.87 -4.68
N LYS A 146 -0.32 24.23 -5.57
CA LYS A 146 -0.87 25.60 -5.68
C LYS A 146 -1.64 26.08 -4.45
N PHE A 147 -2.14 25.17 -3.60
CA PHE A 147 -2.96 25.50 -2.42
C PHE A 147 -2.22 25.31 -1.08
N LEU A 148 -0.93 24.99 -1.15
CA LEU A 148 -0.07 24.78 0.01
C LEU A 148 0.89 25.96 0.16
N SER A 149 1.18 26.35 1.41
CA SER A 149 2.32 27.23 1.69
C SER A 149 3.65 26.52 1.43
N GLU A 150 4.77 27.25 1.32
CA GLU A 150 6.10 26.62 1.12
C GLU A 150 6.42 25.55 2.18
N GLU A 151 6.14 25.84 3.45
CA GLU A 151 6.28 24.86 4.54
C GLU A 151 5.36 23.63 4.34
N GLU A 152 4.12 23.84 3.90
CA GLU A 152 3.16 22.74 3.66
C GLU A 152 3.54 21.92 2.42
N LYS A 153 4.17 22.54 1.42
CA LYS A 153 4.71 21.86 0.24
C LYS A 153 5.85 20.93 0.63
N GLU A 154 6.72 21.36 1.53
CA GLU A 154 7.81 20.53 2.04
C GLU A 154 7.27 19.33 2.83
N ILE A 155 6.33 19.56 3.74
CA ILE A 155 5.60 18.50 4.46
C ILE A 155 4.94 17.54 3.46
N PHE A 156 4.28 18.06 2.42
CA PHE A 156 3.59 17.25 1.42
C PHE A 156 4.56 16.45 0.56
N SER A 157 5.71 17.02 0.18
CA SER A 157 6.77 16.34 -0.55
C SER A 157 7.36 15.19 0.27
N MET A 158 7.73 15.44 1.53
CA MET A 158 8.24 14.38 2.40
C MET A 158 7.17 13.30 2.66
N TRP A 159 5.91 13.69 2.82
CA TRP A 159 4.81 12.74 2.91
C TRP A 159 4.68 11.90 1.63
N LEU A 160 4.77 12.51 0.44
CA LEU A 160 4.77 11.80 -0.85
C LEU A 160 5.92 10.81 -0.99
N ASN A 161 7.05 11.09 -0.34
CA ASN A 161 8.21 10.24 -0.31
C ASN A 161 8.16 9.17 0.81
N GLY A 162 7.03 9.00 1.52
CA GLY A 162 6.83 7.90 2.47
C GLY A 162 7.46 8.10 3.85
N TYR A 163 7.86 9.33 4.20
CA TYR A 163 8.38 9.65 5.53
C TYR A 163 7.29 9.53 6.61
N SER A 164 7.66 9.09 7.81
CA SER A 164 6.69 9.01 8.90
C SER A 164 6.34 10.40 9.43
N TYR A 165 5.22 10.54 10.12
CA TYR A 165 4.81 11.84 10.67
C TYR A 165 5.83 12.39 11.67
N ARG A 166 6.57 11.50 12.35
CA ARG A 166 7.64 11.88 13.25
C ARG A 166 8.85 12.41 12.47
N ASP A 167 9.26 11.69 11.42
CA ASP A 167 10.40 12.10 10.59
C ASP A 167 10.14 13.44 9.90
N ILE A 168 8.92 13.64 9.38
CA ILE A 168 8.53 14.92 8.76
C ILE A 168 8.53 16.05 9.79
N SER A 169 8.00 15.79 10.99
CA SER A 169 7.98 16.75 12.09
C SER A 169 9.40 17.18 12.49
N GLU A 170 10.32 16.22 12.60
CA GLU A 170 11.73 16.45 12.95
C GLU A 170 12.49 17.19 11.82
N ASN A 171 12.29 16.81 10.56
CA ASN A 171 13.02 17.41 9.43
C ASN A 171 12.54 18.84 9.09
N VAL A 172 11.23 19.08 9.10
CA VAL A 172 10.66 20.41 8.77
C VAL A 172 10.66 21.31 10.02
N GLY A 173 10.89 20.78 11.22
CA GLY A 173 10.88 21.55 12.47
C GLY A 173 9.48 22.01 12.90
N VAL A 174 8.44 21.27 12.51
CA VAL A 174 7.04 21.59 12.81
C VAL A 174 6.43 20.59 13.78
N SER A 175 5.34 20.94 14.45
CA SER A 175 4.64 19.99 15.33
C SER A 175 4.04 18.80 14.54
N PRO A 176 3.94 17.59 15.13
CA PRO A 176 3.26 16.45 14.49
C PRO A 176 1.80 16.76 14.11
N LYS A 177 1.14 17.63 14.88
CA LYS A 177 -0.21 18.12 14.60
C LYS A 177 -0.26 18.95 13.31
N LYS A 178 0.78 19.74 13.02
CA LYS A 178 0.89 20.49 11.77
C LYS A 178 1.05 19.54 10.58
N VAL A 179 1.87 18.49 10.71
CA VAL A 179 2.00 17.44 9.69
C VAL A 179 0.65 16.80 9.37
N ASP A 180 -0.09 16.35 10.38
CA ASP A 180 -1.42 15.77 10.21
C ASP A 180 -2.41 16.75 9.56
N ASN A 181 -2.44 18.00 10.04
CA ASN A 181 -3.30 19.04 9.47
C ASN A 181 -3.00 19.28 7.98
N THR A 182 -1.73 19.30 7.59
CA THR A 182 -1.33 19.46 6.18
C THR A 182 -1.79 18.27 5.35
N VAL A 183 -1.58 17.04 5.83
CA VAL A 183 -2.05 15.84 5.13
C VAL A 183 -3.59 15.83 5.02
N GLN A 184 -4.31 16.21 6.07
CA GLN A 184 -5.76 16.36 6.02
C GLN A 184 -6.22 17.45 5.03
N LYS A 185 -5.51 18.57 4.95
CA LYS A 185 -5.78 19.65 3.98
C LYS A 185 -5.62 19.14 2.55
N VAL A 186 -4.52 18.44 2.24
CA VAL A 186 -4.28 17.78 0.95
C VAL A 186 -5.44 16.83 0.61
N ARG A 187 -5.87 16.02 1.56
CA ARG A 187 -7.03 15.11 1.39
C ARG A 187 -8.31 15.84 1.01
N ARG A 188 -8.57 17.00 1.62
CA ARG A 188 -9.76 17.82 1.31
C ARG A 188 -9.68 18.44 -0.09
N ILE A 189 -8.53 19.00 -0.46
CA ILE A 189 -8.28 19.56 -1.80
C ILE A 189 -8.58 18.52 -2.90
N LEU A 190 -8.15 17.27 -2.66
CA LEU A 190 -8.39 16.17 -3.58
C LEU A 190 -9.86 15.68 -3.58
N LYS A 191 -10.56 15.77 -2.44
CA LYS A 191 -11.95 15.33 -2.31
C LYS A 191 -12.93 16.32 -2.94
N ASP A 192 -12.76 17.62 -2.68
CA ASP A 192 -13.71 18.66 -3.08
C ASP A 192 -13.75 18.89 -4.61
N ARG A 193 -12.74 18.42 -5.33
CA ARG A 193 -12.62 18.55 -6.80
C ARG A 193 -13.13 17.33 -7.58
N GLY A 194 -13.92 16.45 -6.96
CA GLY A 194 -14.50 15.27 -7.61
C GLY A 194 -13.50 14.13 -7.86
N LYS A 195 -12.35 14.16 -7.19
CA LYS A 195 -11.20 13.28 -7.44
C LYS A 195 -11.06 12.18 -6.36
N SER A 196 -12.16 11.61 -5.88
CA SER A 196 -12.15 10.51 -4.89
C SER A 196 -11.40 9.26 -5.37
N SER A 197 -11.45 8.94 -6.67
CA SER A 197 -10.65 7.83 -7.25
C SER A 197 -9.15 8.12 -7.29
N ILE A 198 -8.76 9.39 -7.17
CA ILE A 198 -7.39 9.89 -7.34
C ILE A 198 -6.67 10.06 -6.01
N PHE A 199 -7.41 10.29 -4.92
CA PHE A 199 -6.83 10.12 -3.58
C PHE A 199 -6.30 8.70 -3.36
N ASN A 200 -6.95 7.69 -3.96
CA ASN A 200 -6.45 6.31 -3.95
C ASN A 200 -5.14 6.20 -4.75
N LEU A 201 -5.03 6.83 -5.93
CA LEU A 201 -3.80 6.90 -6.72
C LEU A 201 -2.62 7.57 -5.97
N LEU A 202 -2.88 8.53 -5.08
CA LEU A 202 -1.84 9.14 -4.25
C LEU A 202 -1.47 8.27 -3.03
N LYS A 203 -2.43 7.51 -2.47
CA LYS A 203 -2.13 6.47 -1.47
C LYS A 203 -1.33 5.30 -2.05
N GLU A 204 -1.41 5.08 -3.36
CA GLU A 204 -0.64 4.06 -4.08
C GLU A 204 0.84 4.45 -4.25
N LEU A 205 1.16 5.76 -4.20
CA LEU A 205 2.51 6.28 -4.39
C LEU A 205 3.32 6.42 -3.10
N ILE A 206 2.68 6.34 -1.93
CA ILE A 206 3.22 6.58 -0.57
C ILE A 206 3.17 5.31 0.26
#